data_AF-A0A3M1KN32-F1
#
_entry.id   AF-A0A3M1KN32-F1
#
_cell.length_a   1.000
_cell.length_b   1.000
_cell.length_c   1.000
_cell.angle_alpha   90.00
_cell.angle_beta   90.00
_cell.angle_gamma   90.00
#
_symmetry.space_group_name_H-M   'P 1'
#
loop_
_entity.id
_entity.type
_entity.pdbx_description
1 polymer ?
#
loop_
_entity_poly.entity_id
_entity_poly.type
_entity_poly.pdbx_seq_one_letter_code
_entity_poly.pdbx_strand_id
1 'polypeptide(L)'
;MAVAATLLTYLNRQRVPFQQVHHDRAGSLEAATASAHVPLEKVARAHLLMDERGVVMVVLRASRELDLERLNERLRRRLRPVPLNLCDRLFRDCEPGAYPALSWPYGVQSLVDQSLLEEGEIYLQSGCHTTLLRFDGHTFRQLMSQAQRIAGCCGDASGQEAPCQPKTDATCLERLRKKLFSLYRLPPLPAVATRLLTLTRDPDSTARQVADVVAQDPVLAAQVIRHARSPLYGYRGEIHSVEEAITRVLGFDRVTQLALSLCTMRALNPPLDGPLGLNAIWQHGVGCSELVLRLKRQFRLESVEDPALPLAALLQNFGYFVMAHVCRPEFTMLNKLAAAEPETPVEELERQVLGMGAAREVMSVGHGVLGSLVLEQWKLPRTVCEVALKHHQPQCVEYQPGVLPLVNLASALLKQVGLGEDKAPESIEPACTMLGLDPAEVQDWFDSNQPLSTERLADLVH
;
A
#
# COMPACT_ATOMS: atom_id res chain seq x y z
N MET A 1 -15.49 22.43 -4.10
CA MET A 1 -15.50 23.57 -5.06
C MET A 1 -15.61 23.01 -6.47
N ALA A 2 -16.21 23.74 -7.41
CA ALA A 2 -16.40 23.22 -8.78
C ALA A 2 -15.15 23.28 -9.66
N VAL A 3 -14.13 24.07 -9.27
CA VAL A 3 -12.85 24.20 -10.00
C VAL A 3 -11.74 24.44 -8.98
N ALA A 4 -10.56 23.86 -9.21
CA ALA A 4 -9.35 24.12 -8.43
C ALA A 4 -9.01 25.63 -8.40
N ALA A 5 -8.66 26.14 -7.22
CA ALA A 5 -8.46 27.56 -6.97
C ALA A 5 -7.30 28.15 -7.77
N THR A 6 -6.20 27.41 -7.91
CA THR A 6 -5.00 27.75 -8.68
C THR A 6 -5.36 27.90 -10.16
N LEU A 7 -6.09 26.92 -10.69
CA LEU A 7 -6.57 26.93 -12.08
C LEU A 7 -7.52 28.10 -12.33
N LEU A 8 -8.52 28.28 -11.47
CA LEU A 8 -9.51 29.36 -11.58
C LEU A 8 -8.84 30.74 -11.52
N THR A 9 -7.90 30.93 -10.60
CA THR A 9 -7.12 32.18 -10.47
C THR A 9 -6.33 32.47 -11.73
N TYR A 10 -5.68 31.47 -12.31
CA TYR A 10 -4.93 31.61 -13.55
C TYR A 10 -5.84 31.99 -14.74
N LEU A 11 -6.95 31.27 -14.93
CA LEU A 11 -7.88 31.53 -16.03
C LEU A 11 -8.50 32.93 -15.95
N ASN A 12 -8.89 33.36 -14.75
CA ASN A 12 -9.41 34.71 -14.51
C ASN A 12 -8.36 35.79 -14.76
N ARG A 13 -7.12 35.59 -14.29
CA ARG A 13 -6.01 36.53 -14.50
C ARG A 13 -5.68 36.71 -15.97
N GLN A 14 -5.73 35.63 -16.76
CA GLN A 14 -5.48 35.65 -18.19
C GLN A 14 -6.72 36.03 -19.02
N ARG A 15 -7.87 36.27 -18.38
CA ARG A 15 -9.17 36.56 -19.02
C ARG A 15 -9.56 35.51 -20.07
N VAL A 16 -9.30 34.25 -19.75
CA VAL A 16 -9.55 33.12 -20.64
C VAL A 16 -11.02 32.70 -20.52
N PRO A 17 -11.80 32.71 -21.60
CA PRO A 17 -13.19 32.25 -21.57
C PRO A 17 -13.23 30.72 -21.42
N PHE A 18 -14.12 30.23 -20.55
CA PHE A 18 -14.38 28.80 -20.38
C PHE A 18 -15.82 28.57 -19.89
N GLN A 19 -16.34 27.36 -20.08
CA GLN A 19 -17.63 26.94 -19.56
C GLN A 19 -17.46 25.74 -18.63
N GLN A 20 -18.22 25.71 -17.54
CA GLN A 20 -18.26 24.55 -16.63
C GLN A 20 -19.33 23.57 -17.10
N VAL A 21 -18.97 22.29 -17.17
CA VAL A 21 -19.88 21.19 -17.52
C VAL A 21 -19.94 20.27 -16.31
N HIS A 22 -21.07 20.30 -15.60
CA HIS A 22 -21.28 19.48 -14.41
C HIS A 22 -21.67 18.05 -14.79
N HIS A 23 -21.20 17.10 -13.99
CA HIS A 23 -21.50 15.68 -14.13
C HIS A 23 -21.54 15.02 -12.75
N ASP A 24 -22.07 13.80 -12.67
CA ASP A 24 -22.09 13.03 -11.44
C ASP A 24 -20.66 12.74 -10.95
N ARG A 25 -20.48 12.58 -9.65
CA ARG A 25 -19.14 12.35 -9.09
C ARG A 25 -18.51 11.10 -9.69
N ALA A 26 -17.36 11.26 -10.34
CA ALA A 26 -16.71 10.20 -11.11
C ALA A 26 -15.25 9.99 -10.66
N GLY A 27 -14.90 8.73 -10.37
CA GLY A 27 -13.55 8.34 -9.93
C GLY A 27 -12.50 8.24 -11.04
N SER A 28 -12.90 8.37 -12.32
CA SER A 28 -11.98 8.38 -13.47
C SER A 28 -12.41 9.38 -14.53
N LEU A 29 -11.51 9.69 -15.46
CA LEU A 29 -11.80 10.59 -16.58
C LEU A 29 -12.88 10.00 -17.51
N GLU A 30 -12.84 8.70 -17.77
CA GLU A 30 -13.82 7.97 -18.59
C GLU A 30 -15.21 8.10 -17.99
N ALA A 31 -15.34 7.81 -16.69
CA ALA A 31 -16.61 7.92 -15.97
C ALA A 31 -17.15 9.36 -15.99
N ALA A 32 -16.27 10.36 -15.82
CA ALA A 32 -16.63 11.78 -15.90
C ALA A 32 -17.16 12.16 -17.29
N THR A 33 -16.47 11.72 -18.35
CA THR A 33 -16.86 12.02 -19.74
C THR A 33 -18.14 11.29 -20.15
N ALA A 34 -18.35 10.06 -19.68
CA ALA A 34 -19.57 9.31 -19.89
C ALA A 34 -20.77 10.00 -19.22
N SER A 35 -20.64 10.40 -17.94
CA SER A 35 -21.68 11.13 -17.22
C SER A 35 -21.97 12.50 -17.85
N ALA A 36 -20.94 13.21 -18.31
CA ALA A 36 -21.07 14.50 -18.99
C ALA A 36 -21.56 14.40 -20.45
N HIS A 37 -21.71 13.19 -21.01
CA HIS A 37 -22.03 12.95 -22.43
C HIS A 37 -21.03 13.63 -23.40
N VAL A 38 -19.74 13.60 -23.04
CA VAL A 38 -18.64 14.18 -23.82
C VAL A 38 -17.81 13.07 -24.46
N PRO A 39 -17.54 13.11 -25.78
CA PRO A 39 -16.70 12.10 -26.43
C PRO A 39 -15.23 12.23 -26.00
N LEU A 40 -14.56 11.11 -25.72
CA LEU A 40 -13.16 11.04 -25.30
C LEU A 40 -12.18 11.71 -26.29
N GLU A 41 -12.53 11.77 -27.58
CA GLU A 41 -11.72 12.42 -28.62
C GLU A 41 -11.56 13.92 -28.41
N LYS A 42 -12.52 14.55 -27.73
CA LYS A 42 -12.52 16.00 -27.41
C LYS A 42 -11.94 16.30 -26.02
N VAL A 43 -11.49 15.28 -25.30
CA VAL A 43 -11.04 15.43 -23.90
C VAL A 43 -9.53 15.40 -23.87
N ALA A 44 -8.92 16.42 -23.27
CA ALA A 44 -7.49 16.46 -23.02
C ALA A 44 -7.16 15.75 -21.69
N ARG A 45 -6.25 14.78 -21.77
CA ARG A 45 -5.71 14.02 -20.65
C ARG A 45 -4.29 14.48 -20.32
N ALA A 46 -4.01 14.67 -19.04
CA ALA A 46 -2.68 14.99 -18.55
C ALA A 46 -1.93 13.71 -18.15
N HIS A 47 -0.73 13.52 -18.71
CA HIS A 47 0.24 12.52 -18.28
C HIS A 47 1.44 13.22 -17.65
N LEU A 48 1.62 13.08 -16.34
CA LEU A 48 2.75 13.68 -15.64
C LEU A 48 3.94 12.74 -15.71
N LEU A 49 5.04 13.23 -16.24
CA LEU A 49 6.30 12.50 -16.37
C LEU A 49 7.43 13.27 -15.69
N MET A 50 8.50 12.58 -15.29
CA MET A 50 9.68 13.18 -14.68
C MET A 50 10.96 12.50 -15.11
N ASP A 51 12.06 13.24 -15.05
CA ASP A 51 13.44 12.74 -15.09
C ASP A 51 14.35 13.62 -14.21
N GLU A 52 15.67 13.55 -14.40
CA GLU A 52 16.63 14.40 -13.68
C GLU A 52 16.48 15.91 -13.94
N ARG A 53 15.81 16.32 -15.03
CA ARG A 53 15.59 17.73 -15.39
C ARG A 53 14.32 18.31 -14.78
N GLY A 54 13.49 17.47 -14.15
CA GLY A 54 12.25 17.88 -13.50
C GLY A 54 11.00 17.26 -14.13
N VAL A 55 9.84 17.82 -13.74
CA VAL A 55 8.52 17.32 -14.13
C VAL A 55 8.06 17.98 -15.42
N VAL A 56 7.45 17.19 -16.29
CA VAL A 56 6.82 17.62 -17.54
C VAL A 56 5.42 17.01 -17.62
N MET A 57 4.45 17.79 -18.07
CA MET A 57 3.11 17.32 -18.39
C MET A 57 3.03 17.04 -19.89
N VAL A 58 2.60 15.86 -20.27
CA VAL A 58 2.26 15.50 -21.64
C VAL A 58 0.74 15.49 -21.78
N VAL A 59 0.23 16.31 -22.69
CA VAL A 59 -1.21 16.47 -22.91
C VAL A 59 -1.60 15.78 -24.21
N LEU A 60 -2.44 14.75 -24.11
CA LEU A 60 -2.94 13.93 -25.22
C LEU A 60 -4.47 13.89 -25.23
N ARG A 61 -5.07 13.42 -26.33
CA ARG A 61 -6.50 13.06 -26.34
C ARG A 61 -6.72 11.89 -25.37
N ALA A 62 -7.83 11.91 -24.64
CA ALA A 62 -8.19 10.84 -23.72
C ALA A 62 -8.50 9.52 -24.45
N SER A 63 -8.80 9.55 -25.75
CA SER A 63 -8.95 8.35 -26.60
C SER A 63 -7.63 7.72 -27.06
N ARG A 64 -6.48 8.26 -26.65
CA ARG A 64 -5.16 7.78 -27.04
C ARG A 64 -4.32 7.39 -25.84
N GLU A 65 -3.47 6.40 -26.03
CA GLU A 65 -2.46 6.01 -25.06
C GLU A 65 -1.10 6.62 -25.37
N LEU A 66 -0.36 6.98 -24.32
CA LEU A 66 0.99 7.52 -24.45
C LEU A 66 2.00 6.39 -24.71
N ASP A 67 2.71 6.48 -25.82
CA ASP A 67 3.90 5.66 -26.09
C ASP A 67 5.13 6.34 -25.48
N LEU A 68 5.47 5.92 -24.26
CA LEU A 68 6.57 6.51 -23.48
C LEU A 68 7.94 6.20 -24.10
N GLU A 69 8.13 5.05 -24.72
CA GLU A 69 9.39 4.68 -25.37
C GLU A 69 9.68 5.60 -26.54
N ARG A 70 8.69 5.76 -27.44
CA ARG A 70 8.80 6.65 -28.60
C ARG A 70 8.95 8.11 -28.21
N LEU A 71 8.27 8.54 -27.14
CA LEU A 71 8.45 9.88 -26.58
C LEU A 71 9.90 10.09 -26.08
N ASN A 72 10.45 9.11 -25.35
CA ASN A 72 11.81 9.15 -24.82
C ASN A 72 12.86 9.17 -25.93
N GLU A 73 12.71 8.34 -26.96
CA GLU A 73 13.59 8.34 -28.14
C GLU A 73 13.59 9.72 -28.83
N ARG A 74 12.40 10.28 -29.04
CA ARG A 74 12.24 11.57 -29.73
C ARG A 74 12.82 12.73 -28.94
N LEU A 75 12.57 12.77 -27.63
CA LEU A 75 13.07 13.83 -26.76
C LEU A 75 14.52 13.63 -26.33
N ARG A 76 15.11 12.45 -26.58
CA ARG A 76 16.39 12.00 -26.04
C ARG A 76 16.44 12.19 -24.51
N ARG A 77 15.34 11.83 -23.85
CA ARG A 77 15.16 11.89 -22.39
C ARG A 77 14.88 10.50 -21.84
N ARG A 78 14.88 10.40 -20.51
CA ARG A 78 14.51 9.20 -19.75
C ARG A 78 13.35 9.52 -18.82
N LEU A 79 12.26 10.00 -19.42
CA LEU A 79 11.01 10.29 -18.76
C LEU A 79 10.36 9.00 -18.24
N ARG A 80 9.82 9.09 -17.04
CA ARG A 80 9.01 8.06 -16.38
C ARG A 80 7.77 8.70 -15.76
N PRO A 81 6.67 7.97 -15.54
CA PRO A 81 5.50 8.51 -14.86
C PRO A 81 5.85 9.12 -13.50
N VAL A 82 5.17 10.21 -13.16
CA VAL A 82 5.25 10.82 -11.83
C VAL A 82 4.41 9.98 -10.85
N PRO A 83 4.97 9.57 -9.70
CA PRO A 83 4.20 8.92 -8.66
C PRO A 83 3.03 9.79 -8.17
N LEU A 84 1.87 9.19 -7.89
CA LEU A 84 0.63 9.90 -7.52
C LEU A 84 0.82 10.90 -6.35
N ASN A 85 1.60 10.53 -5.34
CA ASN A 85 1.91 11.40 -4.21
C ASN A 85 2.67 12.69 -4.60
N LEU A 86 3.47 12.66 -5.67
CA LEU A 86 4.13 13.86 -6.20
C LEU A 86 3.15 14.65 -7.07
N CYS A 87 2.23 13.99 -7.78
CA CYS A 87 1.13 14.65 -8.49
C CYS A 87 0.27 15.45 -7.49
N ASP A 88 -0.19 14.85 -6.39
CA ASP A 88 -1.01 15.54 -5.39
C ASP A 88 -0.29 16.75 -4.77
N ARG A 89 1.04 16.70 -4.66
CA ARG A 89 1.83 17.85 -4.18
C ARG A 89 2.04 18.96 -5.19
N LEU A 90 2.03 18.62 -6.49
CA LEU A 90 2.07 19.61 -7.57
C LEU A 90 0.69 20.27 -7.72
N PHE A 91 -0.38 19.50 -7.52
CA PHE A 91 -1.77 19.89 -7.68
C PHE A 91 -2.52 19.89 -6.34
N ARG A 92 -1.99 20.64 -5.35
CA ARG A 92 -2.43 20.59 -3.93
C ARG A 92 -3.89 20.96 -3.69
N ASP A 93 -4.48 21.72 -4.61
CA ASP A 93 -5.86 22.18 -4.55
C ASP A 93 -6.79 21.41 -5.51
N CYS A 94 -6.30 20.31 -6.08
CA CYS A 94 -7.09 19.35 -6.84
C CYS A 94 -7.43 18.12 -6.00
N GLU A 95 -8.58 17.50 -6.25
CA GLU A 95 -8.85 16.14 -5.77
C GLU A 95 -7.90 15.14 -6.47
N PRO A 96 -7.41 14.10 -5.78
CA PRO A 96 -6.46 13.15 -6.34
C PRO A 96 -6.95 12.50 -7.64
N GLY A 97 -6.10 12.51 -8.68
CA GLY A 97 -6.44 11.98 -10.00
C GLY A 97 -7.32 12.89 -10.87
N ALA A 98 -7.78 14.05 -10.36
CA ALA A 98 -8.53 15.05 -11.13
C ALA A 98 -7.64 16.16 -11.71
N TYR A 99 -6.45 15.82 -12.21
CA TYR A 99 -5.45 16.82 -12.61
C TYR A 99 -5.80 17.50 -13.95
N PRO A 100 -5.92 18.84 -13.98
CA PRO A 100 -6.23 19.56 -15.20
C PRO A 100 -5.13 19.40 -16.25
N ALA A 101 -5.52 19.28 -17.52
CA ALA A 101 -4.62 19.29 -18.67
C ALA A 101 -4.05 20.69 -18.98
N LEU A 102 -3.65 21.42 -17.94
CA LEU A 102 -3.04 22.74 -17.97
C LEU A 102 -1.96 22.81 -16.88
N SER A 103 -0.71 22.86 -17.31
CA SER A 103 0.48 22.76 -16.45
C SER A 103 0.98 24.11 -15.93
N TRP A 104 0.78 25.19 -16.69
CA TRP A 104 1.27 26.54 -16.36
C TRP A 104 0.83 27.10 -15.01
N PRO A 105 -0.44 26.95 -14.57
CA PRO A 105 -0.85 27.40 -13.24
C PRO A 105 -0.02 26.78 -12.11
N TYR A 106 0.59 25.62 -12.36
CA TYR A 106 1.35 24.80 -11.41
C TYR A 106 2.86 24.84 -11.67
N GLY A 107 3.33 25.68 -12.61
CA GLY A 107 4.76 25.84 -12.90
C GLY A 107 5.42 24.61 -13.55
N VAL A 108 4.64 23.74 -14.19
CA VAL A 108 5.13 22.53 -14.87
C VAL A 108 5.31 22.80 -16.36
N GLN A 109 6.37 22.25 -16.96
CA GLN A 109 6.57 22.35 -18.42
C GLN A 109 5.53 21.50 -19.17
N SER A 110 5.06 21.97 -20.31
CA SER A 110 4.02 21.28 -21.10
C SER A 110 4.52 20.77 -22.45
N LEU A 111 4.19 19.53 -22.76
CA LEU A 111 4.21 18.93 -24.08
C LEU A 111 2.76 18.70 -24.52
N VAL A 112 2.42 19.00 -25.77
CA VAL A 112 1.06 18.81 -26.28
C VAL A 112 1.08 18.07 -27.61
N ASP A 113 0.22 17.06 -27.76
CA ASP A 113 0.07 16.38 -29.04
C ASP A 113 -0.62 17.28 -30.05
N GLN A 114 -0.06 17.32 -31.27
CA GLN A 114 -0.52 18.20 -32.32
C GLN A 114 -1.99 17.96 -32.68
N SER A 115 -2.49 16.72 -32.58
CA SER A 115 -3.89 16.42 -32.92
C SER A 115 -4.87 17.15 -32.01
N LEU A 116 -4.56 17.40 -30.74
CA LEU A 116 -5.43 18.19 -29.85
C LEU A 116 -5.57 19.63 -30.33
N LEU A 117 -4.52 20.20 -30.91
CA LEU A 117 -4.54 21.60 -31.35
C LEU A 117 -5.42 21.83 -32.58
N GLU A 118 -5.84 20.77 -33.27
CA GLU A 118 -6.70 20.83 -34.45
C GLU A 118 -8.19 20.75 -34.09
N GLU A 119 -8.53 20.42 -32.84
CA GLU A 119 -9.90 20.30 -32.38
C GLU A 119 -10.60 21.66 -32.23
N GLY A 120 -11.87 21.71 -32.63
CA GLY A 120 -12.70 22.91 -32.55
C GLY A 120 -13.14 23.25 -31.12
N GLU A 121 -13.21 22.26 -30.24
CA GLU A 121 -13.61 22.39 -28.83
C GLU A 121 -12.90 21.31 -28.00
N ILE A 122 -12.46 21.67 -26.78
CA ILE A 122 -11.73 20.76 -25.90
C ILE A 122 -12.27 20.82 -24.46
N TYR A 123 -12.29 19.66 -23.83
CA TYR A 123 -12.68 19.46 -22.44
C TYR A 123 -11.48 19.04 -21.60
N LEU A 124 -11.40 19.52 -20.36
CA LEU A 124 -10.35 19.16 -19.41
C LEU A 124 -10.89 19.08 -17.99
N GLN A 125 -10.24 18.28 -17.13
CA GLN A 125 -10.62 18.19 -15.72
C GLN A 125 -10.46 19.56 -15.04
N SER A 126 -11.37 19.86 -14.12
CA SER A 126 -11.40 21.14 -13.39
C SER A 126 -10.52 21.16 -12.14
N GLY A 127 -9.97 20.00 -11.72
CA GLY A 127 -9.40 19.82 -10.39
C GLY A 127 -10.34 19.12 -9.41
N CYS A 128 -11.57 18.76 -9.79
CA CYS A 128 -12.48 17.98 -8.96
C CYS A 128 -13.22 16.90 -9.77
N HIS A 129 -13.87 15.97 -9.07
CA HIS A 129 -14.55 14.81 -9.62
C HIS A 129 -15.99 15.07 -10.09
N THR A 130 -16.46 16.32 -10.13
CA THR A 130 -17.88 16.66 -10.46
C THR A 130 -18.03 17.68 -11.59
N THR A 131 -16.93 18.18 -12.16
CA THR A 131 -16.98 19.25 -13.17
C THR A 131 -15.84 19.10 -14.18
N LEU A 132 -16.18 19.20 -15.46
CA LEU A 132 -15.24 19.42 -16.57
C LEU A 132 -15.27 20.89 -16.99
N LEU A 133 -14.16 21.36 -17.56
CA LEU A 133 -14.07 22.67 -18.19
C LEU A 133 -14.04 22.53 -19.70
N ARG A 134 -14.91 23.26 -20.39
CA ARG A 134 -14.97 23.35 -21.85
C ARG A 134 -14.34 24.65 -22.33
N PHE A 135 -13.50 24.53 -23.36
CA PHE A 135 -12.86 25.63 -24.07
C PHE A 135 -13.14 25.54 -25.57
N ASP A 136 -13.23 26.69 -26.24
CA ASP A 136 -13.12 26.72 -27.70
C ASP A 136 -11.67 26.40 -28.13
N GLY A 137 -11.52 25.80 -29.31
CA GLY A 137 -10.24 25.34 -29.83
C GLY A 137 -9.24 26.47 -30.12
N HIS A 138 -9.72 27.69 -30.38
CA HIS A 138 -8.83 28.85 -30.53
C HIS A 138 -8.21 29.25 -29.17
N THR A 139 -9.03 29.37 -28.14
CA THR A 139 -8.61 29.64 -26.77
C THR A 139 -7.67 28.55 -26.24
N PHE A 140 -7.99 27.27 -26.45
CA PHE A 140 -7.11 26.19 -26.04
C PHE A 140 -5.75 26.24 -26.74
N ARG A 141 -5.72 26.50 -28.06
CA ARG A 141 -4.46 26.71 -28.80
C ARG A 141 -3.64 27.87 -28.23
N GLN A 142 -4.29 28.96 -27.83
CA GLN A 142 -3.62 30.10 -27.22
C GLN A 142 -3.03 29.74 -25.85
N LEU A 143 -3.77 29.00 -25.01
CA LEU A 143 -3.28 28.46 -23.73
C LEU A 143 -2.07 27.53 -23.92
N MET A 144 -2.05 26.75 -24.99
CA MET A 144 -0.98 25.81 -25.33
C MET A 144 0.13 26.42 -26.20
N SER A 145 0.12 27.73 -26.42
CA SER A 145 1.11 28.40 -27.30
C SER A 145 2.56 28.25 -26.82
N GLN A 146 2.77 28.13 -25.51
CA GLN A 146 4.09 27.92 -24.89
C GLN A 146 4.46 26.44 -24.75
N ALA A 147 3.55 25.52 -25.08
CA ALA A 147 3.79 24.09 -24.98
C ALA A 147 4.63 23.60 -26.17
N GLN A 148 5.61 22.75 -25.91
CA GLN A 148 6.34 22.11 -27.00
C GLN A 148 5.45 21.04 -27.66
N ARG A 149 5.33 21.11 -28.99
CA ARG A 149 4.48 20.20 -29.75
C ARG A 149 5.15 18.86 -29.97
N ILE A 150 4.39 17.78 -29.80
CA ILE A 150 4.78 16.41 -30.11
C ILE A 150 3.79 15.79 -31.10
N ALA A 151 4.24 14.79 -31.86
CA ALA A 151 3.39 14.06 -32.81
C ALA A 151 3.84 12.61 -32.90
N GLY A 152 2.90 11.69 -33.11
CA GLY A 152 3.18 10.27 -33.32
C GLY A 152 3.84 9.58 -32.11
N CYS A 153 3.57 10.05 -30.89
CA CYS A 153 4.02 9.40 -29.64
C CYS A 153 2.84 8.75 -28.92
N CYS A 154 1.82 8.32 -29.67
CA CYS A 154 0.57 7.81 -29.13
C CYS A 154 -0.05 6.74 -30.05
N GLY A 155 -0.76 5.78 -29.45
CA GLY A 155 -1.54 4.73 -30.13
C GLY A 155 -3.04 4.82 -29.79
N ASP A 156 -3.86 3.99 -30.45
CA ASP A 156 -5.30 3.92 -30.18
C ASP A 156 -5.55 3.25 -28.82
N ALA A 157 -6.39 3.85 -27.97
CA ALA A 157 -6.70 3.29 -26.67
C ALA A 157 -7.62 2.07 -26.82
N SER A 158 -7.11 0.87 -26.54
CA SER A 158 -7.96 -0.32 -26.35
C SER A 158 -8.62 -0.20 -24.97
N GLY A 159 -9.89 0.20 -24.96
CA GLY A 159 -10.63 0.47 -23.73
C GLY A 159 -10.62 -0.69 -22.75
N GLN A 160 -9.81 -0.56 -21.70
CA GLN A 160 -9.92 -1.19 -20.38
C GLN A 160 -8.86 -0.55 -19.47
N GLU A 161 -9.12 0.65 -18.95
CA GLU A 161 -8.38 1.16 -17.79
C GLU A 161 -9.15 0.76 -16.51
N ALA A 162 -8.65 -0.29 -15.86
CA ALA A 162 -8.88 -0.49 -14.43
C ALA A 162 -8.38 0.75 -13.67
N PRO A 163 -9.01 1.13 -12.54
CA PRO A 163 -8.59 2.27 -11.75
C PRO A 163 -7.09 2.19 -11.46
N CYS A 164 -6.40 3.31 -11.69
CA CYS A 164 -4.95 3.45 -11.63
C CYS A 164 -4.44 3.16 -10.21
N GLN A 165 -4.29 1.88 -9.87
CA GLN A 165 -3.33 1.44 -8.88
C GLN A 165 -1.94 1.88 -9.37
N PRO A 166 -1.00 2.20 -8.46
CA PRO A 166 0.35 2.56 -8.86
C PRO A 166 0.97 1.36 -9.61
N LYS A 167 0.90 1.40 -10.95
CA LYS A 167 1.74 0.56 -11.82
C LYS A 167 3.15 1.05 -11.57
N THR A 168 3.79 0.42 -10.61
CA THR A 168 5.18 0.62 -10.30
C THR A 168 5.94 0.14 -11.54
N ASP A 169 6.52 1.07 -12.30
CA ASP A 169 7.39 0.75 -13.44
C ASP A 169 8.27 -0.44 -13.06
N ALA A 170 8.18 -1.56 -13.77
CA ALA A 170 8.94 -2.77 -13.45
C ALA A 170 10.45 -2.47 -13.37
N THR A 171 10.93 -1.51 -14.16
CA THR A 171 12.30 -0.97 -14.12
C THR A 171 12.62 -0.12 -12.89
N CYS A 172 11.63 0.54 -12.28
CA CYS A 172 11.78 1.29 -11.04
C CYS A 172 11.83 0.35 -9.82
N LEU A 173 10.91 -0.62 -9.74
CA LEU A 173 10.94 -1.65 -8.70
C LEU A 173 12.21 -2.49 -8.76
N GLU A 174 12.65 -2.88 -9.96
CA GLU A 174 13.89 -3.65 -10.12
C GLU A 174 15.12 -2.85 -9.70
N ARG A 175 15.14 -1.53 -9.96
CA ARG A 175 16.19 -0.63 -9.46
C ARG A 175 16.14 -0.52 -7.94
N LEU A 176 14.95 -0.34 -7.34
CA LEU A 176 14.78 -0.26 -5.90
C LEU A 176 15.20 -1.57 -5.22
N ARG A 177 14.78 -2.71 -5.76
CA ARG A 177 15.19 -4.05 -5.34
C ARG A 177 16.71 -4.18 -5.35
N LYS A 178 17.37 -3.83 -6.46
CA LYS A 178 18.83 -3.81 -6.53
C LYS A 178 19.44 -2.91 -5.46
N LYS A 179 18.92 -1.70 -5.24
CA LYS A 179 19.42 -0.80 -4.19
C LYS A 179 19.27 -1.39 -2.78
N LEU A 180 18.10 -1.94 -2.44
CA LEU A 180 17.81 -2.55 -1.14
C LEU A 180 18.82 -3.67 -0.81
N PHE A 181 19.13 -4.54 -1.76
CA PHE A 181 20.03 -5.67 -1.52
C PHE A 181 21.52 -5.36 -1.70
N SER A 182 21.89 -4.44 -2.60
CA SER A 182 23.31 -4.14 -2.88
C SER A 182 23.85 -2.95 -2.08
N LEU A 183 23.07 -1.88 -1.94
CA LEU A 183 23.54 -0.63 -1.31
C LEU A 183 23.19 -0.58 0.18
N TYR A 184 21.98 -1.03 0.53
CA TYR A 184 21.49 -0.95 1.91
C TYR A 184 21.80 -2.18 2.76
N ARG A 185 22.54 -3.15 2.20
CA ARG A 185 23.05 -4.34 2.92
C ARG A 185 21.97 -5.01 3.76
N LEU A 186 20.81 -5.28 3.17
CA LEU A 186 19.83 -6.12 3.82
C LEU A 186 20.44 -7.49 4.07
N PRO A 187 20.32 -8.04 5.30
CA PRO A 187 20.84 -9.35 5.60
C PRO A 187 20.09 -10.42 4.78
N PRO A 188 20.73 -11.55 4.49
CA PRO A 188 20.00 -12.72 4.00
C PRO A 188 19.03 -13.21 5.07
N LEU A 189 18.02 -13.98 4.65
CA LEU A 189 17.15 -14.67 5.60
C LEU A 189 18.00 -15.55 6.55
N PRO A 190 17.79 -15.49 7.87
CA PRO A 190 18.55 -16.31 8.81
C PRO A 190 18.45 -17.82 8.50
N ALA A 191 19.52 -18.56 8.82
CA ALA A 191 19.58 -20.00 8.56
C ALA A 191 18.44 -20.77 9.27
N VAL A 192 18.07 -20.36 10.49
CA VAL A 192 16.96 -20.92 11.25
C VAL A 192 15.64 -20.75 10.48
N ALA A 193 15.34 -19.54 10.01
CA ALA A 193 14.15 -19.27 9.19
C ALA A 193 14.15 -20.06 7.87
N THR A 194 15.30 -20.18 7.21
CA THR A 194 15.44 -20.97 5.97
C THR A 194 15.13 -22.45 6.21
N ARG A 195 15.59 -23.01 7.34
CA ARG A 195 15.29 -24.38 7.73
C ARG A 195 13.82 -24.57 8.07
N LEU A 196 13.22 -23.64 8.81
CA LEU A 196 11.79 -23.66 9.12
C LEU A 196 10.92 -23.62 7.86
N LEU A 197 11.28 -22.77 6.88
CA LEU A 197 10.62 -22.72 5.56
C LEU A 197 10.75 -24.02 4.77
N THR A 198 11.85 -24.76 4.94
CA THR A 198 12.04 -26.05 4.29
C THR A 198 11.12 -27.09 4.93
N LEU A 199 11.05 -27.12 6.26
CA LEU A 199 10.18 -28.05 7.00
C LEU A 199 8.68 -27.80 6.76
N THR A 200 8.26 -26.55 6.53
CA THR A 200 6.84 -26.25 6.23
C THR A 200 6.41 -26.72 4.83
N ARG A 201 7.37 -26.99 3.93
CA ARG A 201 7.10 -27.48 2.57
C ARG A 201 7.17 -28.99 2.47
N ASP A 202 7.65 -29.65 3.51
CA ASP A 202 7.83 -31.09 3.56
C ASP A 202 6.67 -31.73 4.35
N PRO A 203 5.78 -32.49 3.69
CA PRO A 203 4.61 -33.09 4.34
C PRO A 203 4.98 -34.16 5.39
N ASP A 204 6.20 -34.68 5.35
CA ASP A 204 6.69 -35.70 6.28
C ASP A 204 7.44 -35.09 7.49
N SER A 205 7.49 -33.77 7.58
CA SER A 205 8.14 -33.07 8.68
C SER A 205 7.43 -33.27 10.02
N THR A 206 8.21 -33.47 11.07
CA THR A 206 7.76 -33.81 12.41
C THR A 206 7.89 -32.64 13.38
N ALA A 207 7.05 -32.63 14.43
CA ALA A 207 7.14 -31.68 15.54
C ALA A 207 8.55 -31.60 16.14
N ARG A 208 9.24 -32.73 16.24
CA ARG A 208 10.61 -32.82 16.78
C ARG A 208 11.62 -32.10 15.90
N GLN A 209 11.55 -32.24 14.58
CA GLN A 209 12.45 -31.53 13.67
C GLN A 209 12.30 -30.02 13.78
N VAL A 210 11.07 -29.50 13.92
CA VAL A 210 10.84 -28.07 14.16
C VAL A 210 11.37 -27.66 15.53
N ALA A 211 11.10 -28.44 16.59
CA ALA A 211 11.62 -28.17 17.92
C ALA A 211 13.15 -28.10 17.95
N ASP A 212 13.83 -29.02 17.27
CA ASP A 212 15.30 -29.07 17.18
C ASP A 212 15.88 -27.84 16.44
N VAL A 213 15.14 -27.31 15.46
CA VAL A 213 15.54 -26.07 14.76
C VAL A 213 15.35 -24.85 15.65
N VAL A 214 14.20 -24.74 16.31
CA VAL A 214 13.90 -23.61 17.21
C VAL A 214 14.82 -23.60 18.43
N ALA A 215 15.11 -24.76 19.00
CA ALA A 215 15.96 -24.91 20.18
C ALA A 215 17.42 -24.50 19.97
N GLN A 216 17.88 -24.34 18.72
CA GLN A 216 19.21 -23.80 18.42
C GLN A 216 19.35 -22.32 18.76
N ASP A 217 18.23 -21.59 18.87
CA ASP A 217 18.18 -20.21 19.35
C ASP A 217 17.43 -20.17 20.69
N PRO A 218 18.15 -20.02 21.83
CA PRO A 218 17.53 -19.99 23.15
C PRO A 218 16.50 -18.87 23.32
N VAL A 219 16.69 -17.73 22.65
CA VAL A 219 15.75 -16.60 22.74
C VAL A 219 14.48 -16.93 21.98
N LEU A 220 14.61 -17.52 20.79
CA LEU A 220 13.46 -17.99 20.01
C LEU A 220 12.67 -19.08 20.74
N ALA A 221 13.37 -20.06 21.31
CA ALA A 221 12.76 -21.13 22.10
C ALA A 221 12.01 -20.59 23.32
N ALA A 222 12.61 -19.65 24.06
CA ALA A 222 11.95 -18.99 25.18
C ALA A 222 10.71 -18.20 24.74
N GLN A 223 10.76 -17.51 23.61
CA GLN A 223 9.61 -16.80 23.05
C GLN A 223 8.48 -17.76 22.66
N VAL A 224 8.78 -18.87 21.98
CA VAL A 224 7.75 -19.88 21.63
C VAL A 224 7.11 -20.49 22.88
N ILE A 225 7.91 -20.85 23.90
CA ILE A 225 7.39 -21.39 25.16
C ILE A 225 6.52 -20.35 25.88
N ARG A 226 6.93 -19.08 25.89
CA ARG A 226 6.13 -17.99 26.48
C ARG A 226 4.80 -17.83 25.76
N HIS A 227 4.79 -17.83 24.43
CA HIS A 227 3.58 -17.80 23.62
C HIS A 227 2.66 -18.97 23.96
N ALA A 228 3.18 -20.18 24.03
CA ALA A 228 2.40 -21.37 24.37
C ALA A 228 1.80 -21.32 25.80
N ARG A 229 2.45 -20.61 26.73
CA ARG A 229 1.97 -20.41 28.10
C ARG A 229 0.96 -19.27 28.23
N SER A 230 0.70 -18.52 27.17
CA SER A 230 -0.23 -17.40 27.21
C SER A 230 -1.64 -17.86 27.62
N PRO A 231 -2.35 -17.08 28.46
CA PRO A 231 -3.76 -17.32 28.78
C PRO A 231 -4.65 -17.44 27.55
N LEU A 232 -4.22 -16.89 26.41
CA LEU A 232 -4.90 -16.96 25.12
C LEU A 232 -5.28 -18.38 24.69
N TYR A 233 -4.42 -19.36 24.99
CA TYR A 233 -4.61 -20.76 24.58
C TYR A 233 -5.31 -21.62 25.64
N GLY A 234 -5.56 -21.07 26.83
CA GLY A 234 -6.32 -21.74 27.89
C GLY A 234 -5.70 -23.03 28.45
N TYR A 235 -4.43 -23.30 28.14
CA TYR A 235 -3.72 -24.48 28.62
C TYR A 235 -3.30 -24.31 30.09
N ARG A 236 -3.66 -25.27 30.94
CA ARG A 236 -3.45 -25.20 32.41
C ARG A 236 -2.25 -26.00 32.92
N GLY A 237 -1.51 -26.67 32.04
CA GLY A 237 -0.33 -27.45 32.40
C GLY A 237 0.96 -26.65 32.30
N GLU A 238 2.06 -27.24 32.78
CA GLU A 238 3.39 -26.69 32.55
C GLU A 238 3.91 -27.08 31.15
N ILE A 239 4.73 -26.21 30.56
CA ILE A 239 5.37 -26.39 29.25
C ILE A 239 6.85 -26.09 29.42
N HIS A 240 7.73 -27.08 29.27
CA HIS A 240 9.16 -26.96 29.52
C HIS A 240 10.01 -27.01 28.25
N SER A 241 9.42 -27.38 27.12
CA SER A 241 10.13 -27.51 25.84
C SER A 241 9.31 -26.97 24.67
N VAL A 242 10.00 -26.71 23.57
CA VAL A 242 9.36 -26.35 22.30
C VAL A 242 8.53 -27.51 21.75
N GLU A 243 8.99 -28.75 21.94
CA GLU A 243 8.24 -29.93 21.50
C GLU A 243 6.91 -30.06 22.25
N GLU A 244 6.88 -29.75 23.56
CA GLU A 244 5.63 -29.70 24.33
C GLU A 244 4.72 -28.55 23.87
N ALA A 245 5.30 -27.38 23.56
CA ALA A 245 4.53 -26.26 23.01
C ALA A 245 3.86 -26.64 21.68
N ILE A 246 4.55 -27.38 20.82
CA ILE A 246 4.01 -27.89 19.55
C ILE A 246 2.94 -28.94 19.81
N THR A 247 3.22 -29.98 20.59
CA THR A 247 2.37 -31.17 20.67
C THR A 247 1.15 -30.98 21.56
N ARG A 248 1.21 -30.09 22.56
CA ARG A 248 0.17 -29.98 23.60
C ARG A 248 -0.70 -28.73 23.48
N VAL A 249 -0.22 -27.67 22.80
CA VAL A 249 -0.89 -26.36 22.83
C VAL A 249 -1.05 -25.72 21.45
N LEU A 250 0.05 -25.36 20.81
CA LEU A 250 0.03 -24.48 19.64
C LEU A 250 -0.17 -25.24 18.33
N GLY A 251 0.38 -26.45 18.22
CA GLY A 251 0.46 -27.18 16.95
C GLY A 251 1.69 -26.82 16.11
N PHE A 252 1.97 -27.69 15.14
CA PHE A 252 3.14 -27.60 14.26
C PHE A 252 3.16 -26.29 13.45
N ASP A 253 2.06 -25.97 12.79
CA ASP A 253 1.97 -24.80 11.91
C ASP A 253 2.14 -23.50 12.69
N ARG A 254 1.46 -23.35 13.83
CA ARG A 254 1.54 -22.12 14.63
C ARG A 254 2.94 -21.86 15.15
N VAL A 255 3.61 -22.88 15.70
CA VAL A 255 5.00 -22.72 16.16
C VAL A 255 5.91 -22.38 15.01
N THR A 256 5.75 -23.02 13.86
CA THR A 256 6.58 -22.71 12.69
C THR A 256 6.36 -21.28 12.20
N GLN A 257 5.12 -20.81 12.14
CA GLN A 257 4.77 -19.45 11.72
C GLN A 257 5.29 -18.39 12.71
N LEU A 258 5.11 -18.61 14.03
CA LEU A 258 5.63 -17.71 15.07
C LEU A 258 7.17 -17.67 15.07
N ALA A 259 7.81 -18.83 14.95
CA ALA A 259 9.26 -18.91 14.93
C ALA A 259 9.84 -18.23 13.66
N LEU A 260 9.21 -18.47 12.52
CA LEU A 260 9.60 -17.87 11.25
C LEU A 260 9.45 -16.34 11.27
N SER A 261 8.35 -15.82 11.78
CA SER A 261 8.14 -14.37 11.86
C SER A 261 9.12 -13.71 12.84
N LEU A 262 9.36 -14.28 14.02
CA LEU A 262 10.35 -13.77 14.98
C LEU A 262 11.76 -13.71 14.36
N CYS A 263 12.18 -14.77 13.67
CA CYS A 263 13.46 -14.80 12.97
C CYS A 263 13.54 -13.72 11.88
N THR A 264 12.45 -13.58 11.11
CA THR A 264 12.34 -12.63 9.98
C THR A 264 12.40 -11.19 10.49
N MET A 265 11.62 -10.83 11.51
CA MET A 265 11.57 -9.48 12.06
C MET A 265 12.88 -9.09 12.75
N ARG A 266 13.48 -9.99 13.55
CA ARG A 266 14.72 -9.70 14.30
C ARG A 266 15.95 -9.59 13.41
N ALA A 267 15.93 -10.17 12.21
CA ALA A 267 17.04 -10.11 11.27
C ALA A 267 17.43 -8.66 10.92
N LEU A 268 16.49 -7.72 10.97
CA LEU A 268 16.70 -6.31 10.62
C LEU A 268 17.08 -5.41 11.81
N ASN A 269 17.28 -6.01 13.00
CA ASN A 269 17.63 -5.30 14.24
C ASN A 269 16.80 -4.01 14.47
N PRO A 270 15.46 -4.10 14.45
CA PRO A 270 14.59 -2.94 14.63
C PRO A 270 14.66 -2.39 16.06
N PRO A 271 14.31 -1.12 16.28
CA PRO A 271 14.13 -0.61 17.63
C PRO A 271 13.02 -1.36 18.36
N LEU A 272 13.21 -1.59 19.67
CA LEU A 272 12.26 -2.35 20.48
C LEU A 272 11.00 -1.54 20.78
N ASP A 273 11.17 -0.24 21.08
CA ASP A 273 10.13 0.62 21.66
C ASP A 273 9.52 1.61 20.67
N GLY A 274 8.38 2.17 21.07
CA GLY A 274 7.57 3.12 20.31
C GLY A 274 6.41 2.45 19.55
N PRO A 275 5.49 3.25 19.01
CA PRO A 275 4.30 2.73 18.31
C PRO A 275 4.64 1.88 17.08
N LEU A 276 5.79 2.12 16.44
CA LEU A 276 6.28 1.34 15.30
C LEU A 276 7.47 0.43 15.69
N GLY A 277 7.75 0.30 16.98
CA GLY A 277 8.80 -0.58 17.51
C GLY A 277 8.41 -2.06 17.39
N LEU A 278 9.41 -2.94 17.51
CA LEU A 278 9.23 -4.39 17.44
C LEU A 278 8.12 -4.87 18.38
N ASN A 279 8.06 -4.35 19.60
CA ASN A 279 7.10 -4.77 20.60
C ASN A 279 5.65 -4.51 20.16
N ALA A 280 5.34 -3.28 19.71
CA ALA A 280 3.99 -2.89 19.28
C ALA A 280 3.57 -3.63 17.99
N ILE A 281 4.46 -3.68 17.00
CA ILE A 281 4.21 -4.38 15.72
C ILE A 281 4.02 -5.87 15.94
N TRP A 282 4.80 -6.48 16.83
CA TRP A 282 4.65 -7.89 17.21
C TRP A 282 3.32 -8.16 17.91
N GLN A 283 2.93 -7.31 18.87
CA GLN A 283 1.65 -7.34 19.57
C GLN A 283 0.48 -7.35 18.58
N HIS A 284 0.49 -6.39 17.67
CA HIS A 284 -0.52 -6.23 16.64
C HIS A 284 -0.55 -7.43 15.69
N GLY A 285 0.61 -7.84 15.17
CA GLY A 285 0.72 -8.97 14.24
C GLY A 285 0.23 -10.29 14.83
N VAL A 286 0.53 -10.57 16.11
CA VAL A 286 0.04 -11.78 16.78
C VAL A 286 -1.47 -11.70 17.00
N GLY A 287 -1.98 -10.55 17.42
CA GLY A 287 -3.42 -10.31 17.51
C GLY A 287 -4.12 -10.57 16.19
N CYS A 288 -3.60 -10.01 15.09
CA CYS A 288 -4.15 -10.19 13.74
C CYS A 288 -4.13 -11.66 13.35
N SER A 289 -2.99 -12.33 13.54
CA SER A 289 -2.79 -13.76 13.25
C SER A 289 -3.79 -14.67 13.96
N GLU A 290 -4.17 -14.33 15.19
CA GLU A 290 -5.14 -15.09 15.98
C GLU A 290 -6.59 -14.73 15.61
N LEU A 291 -6.89 -13.45 15.38
CA LEU A 291 -8.22 -13.03 14.95
C LEU A 291 -8.62 -13.61 13.61
N VAL A 292 -7.73 -13.61 12.61
CA VAL A 292 -8.08 -14.16 11.28
C VAL A 292 -8.47 -15.64 11.38
N LEU A 293 -7.82 -16.41 12.24
CA LEU A 293 -8.16 -17.82 12.50
C LEU A 293 -9.51 -17.98 13.20
N ARG A 294 -9.79 -17.14 14.21
CA ARG A 294 -11.04 -17.18 14.98
C ARG A 294 -12.23 -16.71 14.14
N LEU A 295 -12.09 -15.60 13.42
CA LEU A 295 -13.09 -15.06 12.49
C LEU A 295 -13.40 -16.09 11.40
N LYS A 296 -12.37 -16.68 10.77
CA LYS A 296 -12.57 -17.73 9.75
C LYS A 296 -13.38 -18.90 10.30
N ARG A 297 -13.08 -19.36 11.52
CA ARG A 297 -13.80 -20.47 12.17
C ARG A 297 -15.24 -20.09 12.56
N GLN A 298 -15.42 -18.92 13.17
CA GLN A 298 -16.71 -18.45 13.67
C GLN A 298 -17.70 -18.24 12.52
N PHE A 299 -17.27 -17.52 11.49
CA PHE A 299 -18.12 -17.12 10.37
C PHE A 299 -18.05 -18.08 9.18
N ARG A 300 -17.37 -19.22 9.35
CA ARG A 300 -17.24 -20.30 8.34
C ARG A 300 -16.81 -19.76 6.98
N LEU A 301 -15.75 -18.95 6.96
CA LEU A 301 -15.16 -18.38 5.75
C LEU A 301 -14.32 -19.45 5.01
N GLU A 302 -14.99 -20.51 4.57
CA GLU A 302 -14.39 -21.69 3.93
C GLU A 302 -13.75 -21.34 2.58
N SER A 303 -14.20 -20.27 1.91
CA SER A 303 -13.57 -19.78 0.68
C SER A 303 -12.14 -19.27 0.86
N VAL A 304 -11.73 -18.95 2.08
CA VAL A 304 -10.40 -18.42 2.40
C VAL A 304 -9.46 -19.55 2.84
N GLU A 305 -9.10 -20.45 1.92
CA GLU A 305 -8.17 -21.57 2.20
C GLU A 305 -6.73 -21.21 1.88
N ASP A 306 -6.05 -20.63 2.87
CA ASP A 306 -4.62 -20.35 2.78
C ASP A 306 -3.87 -20.73 4.06
N PRO A 307 -2.97 -21.73 4.04
CA PRO A 307 -2.20 -22.12 5.21
C PRO A 307 -1.20 -21.04 5.64
N ALA A 308 -0.84 -20.10 4.76
CA ALA A 308 0.04 -18.98 5.08
C ALA A 308 -0.71 -17.76 5.64
N LEU A 309 -2.05 -17.74 5.65
CA LEU A 309 -2.85 -16.62 6.15
C LEU A 309 -2.41 -16.10 7.53
N PRO A 310 -2.19 -16.94 8.56
CA PRO A 310 -1.81 -16.43 9.87
C PRO A 310 -0.40 -15.83 9.88
N LEU A 311 0.52 -16.37 9.07
CA LEU A 311 1.85 -15.79 8.89
C LEU A 311 1.78 -14.47 8.13
N ALA A 312 0.89 -14.37 7.13
CA ALA A 312 0.67 -13.16 6.36
C ALA A 312 0.15 -12.02 7.24
N ALA A 313 -0.86 -12.31 8.08
CA ALA A 313 -1.37 -11.38 9.09
C ALA A 313 -0.29 -10.96 10.11
N LEU A 314 0.59 -11.88 10.50
CA LEU A 314 1.68 -11.62 11.45
C LEU A 314 2.79 -10.74 10.86
N LEU A 315 3.05 -10.83 9.55
CA LEU A 315 4.12 -10.12 8.85
C LEU A 315 3.62 -8.93 8.02
N GLN A 316 2.34 -8.56 8.09
CA GLN A 316 1.75 -7.50 7.25
C GLN A 316 2.52 -6.17 7.33
N ASN A 317 3.04 -5.85 8.52
CA ASN A 317 3.74 -4.60 8.82
C ASN A 317 5.28 -4.76 8.85
N PHE A 318 5.79 -5.84 8.24
CA PHE A 318 7.23 -6.11 8.16
C PHE A 318 8.03 -4.97 7.49
N GLY A 319 7.37 -4.19 6.62
CA GLY A 319 7.94 -3.03 5.95
C GLY A 319 8.53 -1.97 6.88
N TYR A 320 7.99 -1.79 8.08
CA TYR A 320 8.56 -0.86 9.06
C TYR A 320 9.94 -1.28 9.54
N PHE A 321 10.21 -2.58 9.65
CA PHE A 321 11.54 -3.07 10.01
C PHE A 321 12.54 -2.85 8.86
N VAL A 322 12.07 -2.95 7.61
CA VAL A 322 12.87 -2.57 6.45
C VAL A 322 13.19 -1.08 6.50
N MET A 323 12.22 -0.21 6.77
CA MET A 323 12.45 1.23 6.95
C MET A 323 13.40 1.53 8.11
N ALA A 324 13.23 0.86 9.25
CA ALA A 324 14.07 1.02 10.43
C ALA A 324 15.53 0.61 10.17
N HIS A 325 15.76 -0.34 9.26
CA HIS A 325 17.11 -0.76 8.85
C HIS A 325 17.71 0.18 7.78
N VAL A 326 16.91 0.56 6.80
CA VAL A 326 17.37 1.22 5.56
C VAL A 326 17.37 2.76 5.68
N CYS A 327 16.45 3.33 6.44
CA CYS A 327 16.21 4.77 6.58
C CYS A 327 16.05 5.18 8.05
N ARG A 328 17.05 4.85 8.89
CA ARG A 328 17.00 5.08 10.36
C ARG A 328 16.52 6.47 10.79
N PRO A 329 17.07 7.59 10.28
CA PRO A 329 16.64 8.93 10.70
C PRO A 329 15.17 9.21 10.37
N GLU A 330 14.74 8.85 9.16
CA GLU A 330 13.37 9.00 8.70
C GLU A 330 12.41 8.12 9.50
N PHE A 331 12.77 6.85 9.73
CA PHE A 331 11.99 5.94 10.56
C PHE A 331 11.87 6.46 12.00
N THR A 332 12.96 7.00 12.57
CA THR A 332 12.94 7.60 13.90
C THR A 332 11.98 8.80 13.95
N MET A 333 11.93 9.61 12.89
CA MET A 333 10.97 10.71 12.77
C MET A 333 9.53 10.19 12.64
N LEU A 334 9.29 9.18 11.81
CA LEU A 334 7.99 8.55 11.65
C LEU A 334 7.47 7.98 12.97
N ASN A 335 8.30 7.25 13.71
CA ASN A 335 7.94 6.68 15.01
C ASN A 335 7.60 7.77 16.05
N LYS A 336 8.27 8.93 16.00
CA LYS A 336 7.94 10.09 16.84
C LYS A 336 6.63 10.75 16.44
N LEU A 337 6.36 10.87 15.13
CA LEU A 337 5.09 11.41 14.63
C LEU A 337 3.93 10.50 15.03
N ALA A 338 4.06 9.19 14.85
CA ALA A 338 3.04 8.21 15.27
C ALA A 338 2.77 8.27 16.79
N ALA A 339 3.79 8.60 17.59
CA ALA A 339 3.61 8.80 19.04
C ALA A 339 2.92 10.13 19.37
N ALA A 340 3.14 11.17 18.56
CA ALA A 340 2.55 12.50 18.75
C ALA A 340 1.12 12.60 18.21
N GLU A 341 0.81 11.82 17.18
CA GLU A 341 -0.47 11.81 16.45
C GLU A 341 -1.05 10.38 16.38
N PRO A 342 -1.44 9.79 17.52
CA PRO A 342 -1.89 8.39 17.57
C PRO A 342 -3.19 8.11 16.83
N GLU A 343 -3.98 9.14 16.53
CA GLU A 343 -5.25 9.03 15.79
C GLU A 343 -5.06 9.21 14.27
N THR A 344 -3.85 9.55 13.81
CA THR A 344 -3.57 9.68 12.38
C THR A 344 -3.12 8.33 11.83
N PRO A 345 -3.73 7.81 10.75
CA PRO A 345 -3.27 6.58 10.12
C PRO A 345 -1.79 6.66 9.76
N VAL A 346 -1.01 5.63 10.11
CA VAL A 346 0.45 5.67 9.92
C VAL A 346 0.83 5.81 8.43
N GLU A 347 0.02 5.27 7.52
CA GLU A 347 0.19 5.44 6.07
C GLU A 347 0.14 6.93 5.66
N GLU A 348 -0.65 7.75 6.36
CA GLU A 348 -0.68 9.19 6.14
C GLU A 348 0.58 9.86 6.68
N LEU A 349 1.05 9.45 7.86
CA LEU A 349 2.29 9.95 8.46
C LEU A 349 3.52 9.59 7.60
N GLU A 350 3.55 8.42 6.97
CA GLU A 350 4.57 8.03 6.00
C GLU A 350 4.68 9.04 4.85
N ARG A 351 3.53 9.51 4.34
CA ARG A 351 3.48 10.51 3.26
C ARG A 351 4.00 11.88 3.71
N GLN A 352 4.06 12.15 5.01
CA GLN A 352 4.61 13.39 5.55
C GLN A 352 6.14 13.33 5.70
N VAL A 353 6.72 12.14 5.91
CA VAL A 353 8.17 11.95 6.06
C VAL A 353 8.84 11.89 4.69
N LEU A 354 9.35 13.04 4.23
CA LEU A 354 9.85 13.23 2.88
C LEU A 354 11.13 12.46 2.52
N GLY A 355 11.92 12.06 3.52
CA GLY A 355 13.27 11.51 3.37
C GLY A 355 14.25 12.44 2.66
N MET A 356 15.56 12.24 2.87
CA MET A 356 16.59 12.98 2.15
C MET A 356 17.49 12.06 1.31
N GLY A 357 17.96 12.57 0.16
CA GLY A 357 18.86 11.82 -0.72
C GLY A 357 18.27 10.47 -1.16
N ALA A 358 19.01 9.39 -0.92
CA ALA A 358 18.59 8.04 -1.31
C ALA A 358 17.37 7.53 -0.49
N ALA A 359 17.18 8.01 0.74
CA ALA A 359 16.05 7.63 1.58
C ALA A 359 14.71 8.15 1.04
N ARG A 360 14.71 9.23 0.25
CA ARG A 360 13.49 9.77 -0.38
C ARG A 360 12.81 8.76 -1.31
N GLU A 361 13.58 8.01 -2.10
CA GLU A 361 13.03 6.98 -3.00
C GLU A 361 12.45 5.81 -2.20
N VAL A 362 13.14 5.40 -1.12
CA VAL A 362 12.71 4.31 -0.22
C VAL A 362 11.45 4.71 0.57
N MET A 363 11.42 5.89 1.18
CA MET A 363 10.24 6.35 1.93
C MET A 363 9.02 6.57 1.01
N SER A 364 9.24 6.98 -0.24
CA SER A 364 8.14 7.28 -1.17
C SER A 364 7.32 6.08 -1.61
N VAL A 365 7.82 4.85 -1.45
CA VAL A 365 7.09 3.62 -1.81
C VAL A 365 6.25 3.05 -0.67
N GLY A 366 6.46 3.52 0.57
CA GLY A 366 5.70 3.07 1.75
C GLY A 366 6.12 1.70 2.28
N HIS A 367 5.66 1.37 3.49
CA HIS A 367 6.05 0.13 4.18
C HIS A 367 5.58 -1.11 3.42
N GLY A 368 4.38 -1.09 2.85
CA GLY A 368 3.81 -2.28 2.20
C GLY A 368 4.66 -2.78 1.03
N VAL A 369 5.08 -1.86 0.14
CA VAL A 369 5.95 -2.20 -1.00
C VAL A 369 7.32 -2.69 -0.51
N LEU A 370 7.93 -2.01 0.46
CA LEU A 370 9.24 -2.40 0.99
C LEU A 370 9.20 -3.78 1.64
N GLY A 371 8.17 -4.04 2.46
CA GLY A 371 7.97 -5.33 3.12
C GLY A 371 7.81 -6.43 2.09
N SER A 372 6.92 -6.24 1.12
CA SER A 372 6.66 -7.21 0.05
C SER A 372 7.92 -7.55 -0.75
N LEU A 373 8.71 -6.55 -1.17
CA LEU A 373 9.95 -6.75 -1.93
C LEU A 373 10.97 -7.62 -1.17
N VAL A 374 11.11 -7.40 0.13
CA VAL A 374 12.08 -8.14 0.95
C VAL A 374 11.59 -9.55 1.24
N LEU A 375 10.31 -9.72 1.58
CA LEU A 375 9.70 -11.03 1.83
C LEU A 375 9.71 -11.89 0.56
N GLU A 376 9.47 -11.30 -0.61
CA GLU A 376 9.56 -11.99 -1.90
C GLU A 376 11.00 -12.44 -2.18
N GLN A 377 12.00 -11.58 -1.94
CA GLN A 377 13.40 -11.97 -2.09
C GLN A 377 13.80 -13.11 -1.14
N TRP A 378 13.24 -13.11 0.07
CA TRP A 378 13.41 -14.18 1.06
C TRP A 378 12.56 -15.43 0.75
N LYS A 379 11.82 -15.43 -0.37
CA LYS A 379 11.03 -16.56 -0.88
C LYS A 379 9.94 -17.02 0.10
N LEU A 380 9.35 -16.08 0.84
CA LEU A 380 8.18 -16.34 1.67
C LEU A 380 6.97 -16.68 0.76
N PRO A 381 5.93 -17.34 1.30
CA PRO A 381 4.72 -17.64 0.54
C PRO A 381 4.12 -16.37 -0.08
N ARG A 382 3.55 -16.50 -1.29
CA ARG A 382 3.01 -15.37 -2.05
C ARG A 382 2.00 -14.55 -1.25
N THR A 383 1.13 -15.21 -0.50
CA THR A 383 0.13 -14.60 0.40
C THR A 383 0.75 -13.63 1.39
N VAL A 384 1.90 -13.97 1.96
CA VAL A 384 2.63 -13.10 2.90
C VAL A 384 3.10 -11.84 2.19
N CYS A 385 3.58 -11.98 0.95
CA CYS A 385 4.06 -10.86 0.14
C CYS A 385 2.91 -9.94 -0.31
N GLU A 386 1.77 -10.52 -0.72
CA GLU A 386 0.58 -9.79 -1.18
C GLU A 386 -0.11 -9.05 -0.02
N VAL A 387 -0.25 -9.69 1.14
CA VAL A 387 -0.79 -9.04 2.35
C VAL A 387 0.10 -7.89 2.79
N ALA A 388 1.42 -8.09 2.87
CA ALA A 388 2.33 -7.00 3.17
C ALA A 388 2.17 -5.83 2.19
N LEU A 389 2.01 -6.11 0.89
CA LEU A 389 1.84 -5.07 -0.13
C LEU A 389 0.52 -4.30 -0.03
N LYS A 390 -0.59 -4.99 0.28
CA LYS A 390 -1.95 -4.49 0.01
C LYS A 390 -2.91 -4.52 1.20
N HIS A 391 -2.46 -4.76 2.43
CA HIS A 391 -3.37 -4.86 3.59
C HIS A 391 -4.20 -3.60 3.89
N HIS A 392 -3.77 -2.41 3.43
CA HIS A 392 -4.56 -1.16 3.45
C HIS A 392 -5.54 -1.01 2.27
N GLN A 393 -5.63 -2.00 1.38
CA GLN A 393 -6.48 -2.00 0.19
C GLN A 393 -7.41 -3.24 0.20
N PRO A 394 -8.36 -3.33 1.16
CA PRO A 394 -9.24 -4.50 1.30
C PRO A 394 -10.00 -4.83 0.01
N GLN A 395 -10.34 -3.82 -0.79
CA GLN A 395 -11.03 -3.92 -2.09
C GLN A 395 -10.24 -4.59 -3.22
N CYS A 396 -8.95 -4.88 -3.02
CA CYS A 396 -8.15 -5.54 -4.05
C CYS A 396 -8.52 -7.03 -4.16
N VAL A 397 -9.10 -7.43 -5.29
CA VAL A 397 -9.57 -8.81 -5.54
C VAL A 397 -8.58 -9.64 -6.39
N GLU A 398 -7.38 -9.10 -6.63
CA GLU A 398 -6.40 -9.71 -7.55
C GLU A 398 -5.80 -11.02 -7.04
N TYR A 399 -5.93 -11.32 -5.74
CA TYR A 399 -5.40 -12.52 -5.09
C TYR A 399 -6.41 -13.07 -4.09
N GLN A 400 -6.61 -14.41 -4.11
CA GLN A 400 -7.50 -15.21 -3.25
C GLN A 400 -8.61 -14.41 -2.53
N PRO A 401 -9.84 -14.38 -3.09
CA PRO A 401 -10.93 -13.60 -2.53
C PRO A 401 -11.11 -13.82 -1.02
N GLY A 402 -11.12 -12.74 -0.26
CA GLY A 402 -11.36 -12.76 1.19
C GLY A 402 -10.10 -12.72 2.08
N VAL A 403 -8.90 -13.00 1.58
CA VAL A 403 -7.66 -12.90 2.40
C VAL A 403 -7.43 -11.46 2.88
N LEU A 404 -7.36 -10.49 1.96
CA LEU A 404 -7.11 -9.08 2.30
C LEU A 404 -8.24 -8.47 3.16
N PRO A 405 -9.54 -8.65 2.81
CA PRO A 405 -10.63 -8.23 3.68
C PRO A 405 -10.56 -8.83 5.09
N LEU A 406 -10.23 -10.11 5.23
CA LEU A 406 -10.16 -10.76 6.54
C LEU A 406 -9.01 -10.22 7.40
N VAL A 407 -7.85 -9.98 6.79
CA VAL A 407 -6.72 -9.35 7.47
C VAL A 407 -7.03 -7.90 7.87
N ASN A 408 -7.64 -7.13 6.98
CA ASN A 408 -8.06 -5.76 7.26
C ASN A 408 -9.12 -5.71 8.38
N LEU A 409 -10.11 -6.60 8.35
CA LEU A 409 -11.11 -6.74 9.42
C LEU A 409 -10.47 -7.02 10.78
N ALA A 410 -9.54 -7.97 10.83
CA ALA A 410 -8.80 -8.27 12.07
C ALA A 410 -8.01 -7.05 12.59
N SER A 411 -7.37 -6.31 11.69
CA SER A 411 -6.65 -5.07 12.04
C SER A 411 -7.59 -4.00 12.60
N ALA A 412 -8.72 -3.74 11.94
CA ALA A 412 -9.71 -2.77 12.36
C ALA A 412 -10.30 -3.09 13.76
N LEU A 413 -10.60 -4.36 14.03
CA LEU A 413 -11.07 -4.80 15.36
C LEU A 413 -10.00 -4.60 16.45
N LEU A 414 -8.71 -4.83 16.16
CA LEU A 414 -7.64 -4.57 17.13
C LEU A 414 -7.42 -3.09 17.41
N LYS A 415 -7.61 -2.22 16.42
CA LYS A 415 -7.55 -0.76 16.62
C LYS A 415 -8.56 -0.30 17.67
N GLN A 416 -9.78 -0.84 17.66
CA GLN A 416 -10.84 -0.51 18.63
C GLN A 416 -10.43 -0.78 20.09
N VAL A 417 -9.53 -1.75 20.32
CA VAL A 417 -9.02 -2.09 21.67
C VAL A 417 -7.61 -1.54 21.94
N GLY A 418 -7.13 -0.61 21.09
CA GLY A 418 -5.86 0.08 21.27
C GLY A 418 -4.61 -0.76 20.95
N LEU A 419 -4.79 -1.82 20.15
CA LEU A 419 -3.73 -2.74 19.71
C LEU A 419 -3.39 -2.59 18.22
N GLY A 420 -3.70 -1.43 17.64
CA GLY A 420 -3.32 -1.02 16.28
C GLY A 420 -2.10 -0.10 16.25
N GLU A 421 -1.57 0.14 15.05
CA GLU A 421 -0.47 1.08 14.81
C GLU A 421 -0.92 2.54 15.04
N ASP A 422 -2.13 2.82 14.57
CA ASP A 422 -2.96 3.95 14.98
C ASP A 422 -4.08 3.46 15.91
N LYS A 423 -4.57 4.36 16.76
CA LYS A 423 -5.65 4.10 17.72
C LYS A 423 -7.03 4.52 17.20
N ALA A 424 -7.08 5.15 16.03
CA ALA A 424 -8.31 5.57 15.43
C ALA A 424 -9.17 4.35 15.07
N PRO A 425 -10.45 4.31 15.48
CA PRO A 425 -11.34 3.23 15.08
C PRO A 425 -11.57 3.29 13.57
N GLU A 426 -11.22 2.21 12.87
CA GLU A 426 -11.49 2.04 11.44
C GLU A 426 -12.83 1.34 11.23
N SER A 427 -13.57 1.71 10.19
CA SER A 427 -14.84 1.06 9.88
C SER A 427 -14.59 -0.38 9.43
N ILE A 428 -15.27 -1.33 10.08
CA ILE A 428 -15.26 -2.75 9.68
C ILE A 428 -16.17 -3.02 8.48
N GLU A 429 -17.06 -2.09 8.12
CA GLU A 429 -18.09 -2.27 7.10
C GLU A 429 -17.54 -2.68 5.72
N PRO A 430 -16.47 -2.05 5.18
CA PRO A 430 -15.95 -2.43 3.85
C PRO A 430 -15.47 -3.87 3.82
N ALA A 431 -14.75 -4.29 4.85
CA ALA A 431 -14.22 -5.66 4.96
C ALA A 431 -15.34 -6.68 5.18
N CYS A 432 -16.30 -6.40 6.05
CA CYS A 432 -17.48 -7.24 6.27
C CYS A 432 -18.30 -7.41 4.98
N THR A 433 -18.53 -6.32 4.23
CA THR A 433 -19.25 -6.36 2.95
C THR A 433 -18.58 -7.32 1.96
N MET A 434 -17.25 -7.26 1.85
CA MET A 434 -16.50 -8.13 0.95
C MET A 434 -16.46 -9.59 1.38
N LEU A 435 -16.57 -9.86 2.69
CA LEU A 435 -16.64 -11.21 3.25
C LEU A 435 -18.08 -11.76 3.29
N GLY A 436 -19.08 -10.94 2.96
CA GLY A 436 -20.49 -11.32 3.07
C GLY A 436 -20.97 -11.44 4.52
N LEU A 437 -20.39 -10.65 5.42
CA LEU A 437 -20.72 -10.64 6.86
C LEU A 437 -21.55 -9.41 7.23
N ASP A 438 -22.42 -9.56 8.22
CA ASP A 438 -23.10 -8.42 8.85
C ASP A 438 -22.13 -7.74 9.85
N PRO A 439 -21.80 -6.44 9.66
CA PRO A 439 -20.95 -5.70 10.59
C PRO A 439 -21.44 -5.76 12.05
N ALA A 440 -22.76 -5.77 12.29
CA ALA A 440 -23.32 -5.81 13.63
C ALA A 440 -23.04 -7.17 14.31
N GLU A 441 -23.23 -8.28 13.58
CA GLU A 441 -22.93 -9.62 14.10
C GLU A 441 -21.43 -9.80 14.40
N VAL A 442 -20.57 -9.23 13.55
CA VAL A 442 -19.12 -9.26 13.77
C VAL A 442 -18.73 -8.46 15.01
N GLN A 443 -19.31 -7.27 15.18
CA GLN A 443 -19.05 -6.42 16.35
C GLN A 443 -19.55 -7.08 17.64
N ASP A 444 -20.78 -7.58 17.66
CA ASP A 444 -21.36 -8.29 18.81
C ASP A 444 -20.52 -9.52 19.20
N TRP A 445 -20.05 -10.28 18.20
CA TRP A 445 -19.15 -11.40 18.43
C TRP A 445 -17.82 -10.94 19.04
N PHE A 446 -17.21 -9.88 18.50
CA PHE A 446 -15.93 -9.38 18.98
C PHE A 446 -16.03 -8.87 20.43
N ASP A 447 -17.08 -8.09 20.74
CA ASP A 447 -17.34 -7.55 22.07
C ASP A 447 -17.63 -8.66 23.09
N SER A 448 -18.39 -9.68 22.70
CA SER A 448 -18.74 -10.81 23.58
C SER A 448 -17.56 -11.76 23.83
N ASN A 449 -16.63 -11.84 22.89
CA ASN A 449 -15.54 -12.81 22.96
C ASN A 449 -14.21 -12.20 23.40
N GLN A 450 -14.10 -10.86 23.47
CA GLN A 450 -12.87 -10.06 23.66
C GLN A 450 -11.62 -10.93 23.79
N PRO A 451 -11.22 -11.59 22.67
CA PRO A 451 -10.36 -12.75 22.77
C PRO A 451 -8.93 -12.37 23.16
N LEU A 452 -8.66 -11.07 23.19
CA LEU A 452 -7.38 -10.40 23.06
C LEU A 452 -7.42 -9.09 23.85
N SER A 453 -7.84 -9.11 25.12
CA SER A 453 -7.66 -7.94 25.96
C SER A 453 -6.18 -7.53 25.94
N THR A 454 -5.90 -6.23 26.03
CA THR A 454 -4.54 -5.69 26.12
C THR A 454 -3.71 -6.43 27.17
N GLU A 455 -4.31 -6.82 28.30
CA GLU A 455 -3.67 -7.63 29.33
C GLU A 455 -3.27 -9.04 28.85
N ARG A 456 -4.14 -9.75 28.13
CA ARG A 456 -3.87 -11.11 27.63
C ARG A 456 -2.84 -11.14 26.50
N LEU A 457 -2.73 -10.06 25.74
CA LEU A 457 -1.74 -9.88 24.68
C LEU A 457 -0.44 -9.22 25.15
N ALA A 458 -0.44 -8.46 26.24
CA ALA A 458 0.76 -7.87 26.83
C ALA A 458 1.78 -8.94 27.23
N ASP A 459 1.32 -10.09 27.72
CA ASP A 459 2.13 -11.26 28.07
C ASP A 459 2.87 -11.89 26.86
N LEU A 460 2.49 -11.53 25.63
CA LEU A 460 3.12 -12.03 24.39
C LEU A 460 4.35 -11.21 23.95
N VAL A 461 4.60 -10.07 24.60
CA VAL A 461 5.60 -9.06 24.19
C VAL A 461 6.66 -8.80 25.25
N HIS A 462 6.28 -8.83 26.54
CA HIS A 462 7.19 -8.74 27.68
C HIS A 462 7.53 -10.11 28.24
#